data_AF-A0A077ZEA5-F1
#
_entry.id   AF-A0A077ZEA5-F1
#
_cell.length_a   1.000
_cell.length_b   1.000
_cell.length_c   1.000
_cell.angle_alpha   90.00
_cell.angle_beta   90.00
_cell.angle_gamma   90.00
#
_symmetry.space_group_name_H-M   'P 1'
#
loop_
_entity.id
_entity.type
_entity.pdbx_description
1 polymer ?
#
loop_
_entity_poly.entity_id
_entity_poly.type
_entity_poly.pdbx_seq_one_letter_code
_entity_poly.pdbx_strand_id
1 'polypeptide(L)'
;MQASDITGGVYLKIADLKTLVAVLMLILPKVESVDYRPVCCCHQKLVLNPWVCSVCLSVFCTFTPICTTCNASNVTSSPTVPCLRRSRRTPYSKWFNANCVAKLSTR
;
A
#
# COMPACT_ATOMS: atom_id res chain seq x y z
N MET A 1 -6.15 18.87 -16.32
CA MET A 1 -4.77 19.16 -16.78
C MET A 1 -3.71 19.01 -15.69
N GLN A 2 -4.04 18.87 -14.39
CA GLN A 2 -3.03 18.80 -13.30
C GLN A 2 -2.27 17.47 -13.16
N ALA A 3 -2.84 16.33 -13.59
CA ALA A 3 -2.25 15.01 -13.34
C ALA A 3 -0.96 14.75 -14.16
N SER A 4 -0.89 15.30 -15.38
CA SER A 4 0.27 15.13 -16.26
C SER A 4 1.50 15.87 -15.73
N ASP A 5 1.33 17.07 -15.17
CA ASP A 5 2.43 17.87 -14.64
C ASP A 5 3.10 17.21 -13.43
N ILE A 6 2.31 16.57 -12.55
CA ILE A 6 2.83 15.87 -11.36
C ILE A 6 3.58 14.59 -11.74
N THR A 7 3.05 13.84 -12.72
CA THR A 7 3.62 12.55 -13.13
C THR A 7 4.74 12.69 -14.17
N GLY A 8 4.96 13.88 -14.72
CA GLY A 8 5.82 14.09 -15.88
C GLY A 8 5.29 13.39 -17.14
N GLY A 9 4.00 13.08 -17.18
CA GLY A 9 3.37 12.31 -18.26
C GLY A 9 3.00 13.17 -19.47
N VAL A 10 3.05 12.60 -20.66
CA VAL A 10 2.62 13.27 -21.90
C VAL A 10 1.10 13.16 -22.07
N TYR A 11 0.43 14.28 -22.34
CA TYR A 11 -0.99 14.29 -22.71
C TYR A 11 -1.15 14.20 -24.23
N LEU A 12 -1.69 13.08 -24.72
CA LEU A 12 -1.98 12.87 -26.15
C LEU A 12 -3.50 12.84 -26.37
N LYS A 13 -4.01 13.75 -27.19
CA LYS A 13 -5.41 13.72 -27.64
C LYS A 13 -5.52 12.79 -28.85
N ILE A 14 -6.07 11.61 -28.65
CA ILE A 14 -6.17 10.59 -29.71
C ILE A 14 -7.57 10.61 -30.33
N ALA A 15 -7.65 10.70 -31.66
CA ALA A 15 -8.93 10.66 -32.40
C ALA A 15 -9.35 9.24 -32.81
N ASP A 16 -8.38 8.38 -33.14
CA ASP A 16 -8.61 7.03 -33.67
C ASP A 16 -8.26 5.93 -32.68
N LEU A 17 -9.13 4.91 -32.56
CA LEU A 17 -8.92 3.74 -31.70
C LEU A 17 -7.64 2.95 -32.05
N LYS A 18 -7.30 2.86 -33.35
CA LYS A 18 -6.08 2.18 -33.80
C LYS A 18 -4.82 2.86 -33.26
N THR A 19 -4.81 4.18 -33.25
CA THR A 19 -3.71 4.99 -32.71
C THR A 19 -3.61 4.84 -31.20
N LEU A 20 -4.74 4.75 -30.49
CA LEU A 20 -4.75 4.49 -29.04
C LEU A 20 -4.07 3.17 -28.70
N VAL A 21 -4.41 2.10 -29.43
CA VAL A 21 -3.79 0.78 -29.22
C VAL A 21 -2.31 0.81 -29.58
N ALA A 22 -1.93 1.46 -30.68
CA ALA A 22 -0.54 1.59 -31.08
C ALA A 22 0.31 2.32 -30.02
N VAL A 23 -0.20 3.44 -29.49
CA VAL A 23 0.46 4.15 -28.39
C VAL A 23 0.56 3.26 -27.15
N LEU A 24 -0.52 2.60 -26.75
CA LEU A 24 -0.53 1.71 -25.59
C LEU A 24 0.51 0.57 -25.69
N MET A 25 0.65 -0.01 -26.87
CA MET A 25 1.62 -1.09 -27.12
C MET A 25 3.07 -0.60 -27.11
N LEU A 26 3.33 0.64 -27.54
CA LEU A 26 4.66 1.24 -27.49
C LEU A 26 5.05 1.68 -26.08
N ILE A 27 4.11 2.22 -25.31
CA ILE A 27 4.38 2.73 -23.96
C ILE A 27 4.34 1.66 -22.89
N LEU A 28 4.00 0.41 -23.22
CA LEU A 28 3.81 -0.65 -22.23
C LEU A 28 5.10 -0.79 -21.41
N PRO A 29 5.11 -0.36 -20.14
CA PRO A 29 6.30 -0.47 -19.34
C PRO A 29 6.59 -1.96 -19.15
N LYS A 30 7.85 -2.37 -19.34
CA LYS A 30 8.30 -3.70 -18.93
C LYS A 30 7.88 -3.87 -17.47
N VAL A 31 7.19 -4.96 -17.15
CA VAL A 31 6.75 -5.25 -15.78
C VAL A 31 8.00 -5.60 -14.98
N GLU A 32 8.71 -4.59 -14.50
CA GLU A 32 9.78 -4.77 -13.53
C GLU A 32 9.13 -5.09 -12.19
N SER A 33 9.66 -6.09 -11.49
CA SER A 33 9.17 -6.45 -10.16
C SER A 33 9.47 -5.30 -9.20
N VAL A 34 8.46 -4.47 -8.93
CA VAL A 34 8.56 -3.41 -7.92
C VAL A 34 8.38 -4.01 -6.53
N ASP A 35 9.37 -3.81 -5.66
CA ASP A 35 9.29 -4.17 -4.25
C ASP A 35 8.40 -3.17 -3.50
N TYR A 36 7.14 -3.53 -3.20
CA TYR A 36 6.22 -2.73 -2.37
C TYR A 36 6.47 -2.85 -0.86
N ARG A 37 7.66 -3.31 -0.47
CA ARG A 37 7.99 -3.50 0.93
C ARG A 37 8.27 -2.15 1.57
N PRO A 38 7.72 -1.89 2.76
CA PRO A 38 7.98 -0.63 3.43
C PRO A 38 9.44 -0.57 3.87
N VAL A 39 9.94 0.65 3.89
CA VAL A 39 11.30 0.97 4.31
C VAL A 39 11.26 1.48 5.74
N CYS A 40 12.15 0.97 6.59
CA CYS A 40 12.23 1.42 7.97
C CYS A 40 12.81 2.84 8.06
N CYS A 41 12.24 3.68 8.92
CA CYS A 41 12.75 5.02 9.14
C CYS A 41 14.15 5.03 9.81
N CYS A 42 14.51 3.96 10.54
CA CYS A 42 15.78 3.90 11.29
C CYS A 42 17.02 3.75 10.40
N HIS A 43 16.95 2.88 9.37
CA HIS A 43 18.13 2.48 8.58
C HIS A 43 17.90 2.62 7.07
N GLN A 44 16.71 3.05 6.64
CA GLN A 44 16.31 3.08 5.23
C GLN A 44 16.43 1.72 4.53
N LYS A 45 16.18 0.62 5.28
CA LYS A 45 16.20 -0.75 4.76
C LYS A 45 14.79 -1.32 4.60
N LEU A 46 14.57 -2.09 3.53
CA LEU A 46 13.32 -2.82 3.31
C LEU A 46 13.14 -3.89 4.40
N VAL A 47 11.96 -3.92 5.01
CA VAL A 47 11.60 -4.86 6.06
C VAL A 47 10.35 -5.66 5.68
N LEU A 48 10.37 -6.97 5.94
CA LEU A 48 9.24 -7.87 5.63
C LEU A 48 8.13 -7.81 6.68
N ASN A 49 8.51 -7.73 7.96
CA ASN A 49 7.58 -7.67 9.09
C ASN A 49 7.86 -6.41 9.92
N PRO A 50 7.42 -5.23 9.45
CA PRO A 50 7.56 -4.00 10.20
C PRO A 50 6.56 -3.87 11.35
N TRP A 51 6.94 -3.09 12.36
CA TRP A 51 6.01 -2.48 13.29
C TRP A 51 5.56 -1.12 12.76
N VAL A 52 4.27 -0.81 12.88
CA VAL A 52 3.68 0.42 12.36
C VAL A 52 3.05 1.19 13.51
N CYS A 53 3.40 2.46 13.63
CA CYS A 53 2.74 3.35 14.58
C CYS A 53 1.31 3.66 14.11
N SER A 54 0.31 3.53 14.99
CA SER A 54 -1.09 3.77 14.63
C SER A 54 -1.40 5.25 14.36
N VAL A 55 -0.62 6.16 14.96
CA VAL A 55 -0.85 7.61 14.88
C VAL A 55 -0.17 8.19 13.62
N CYS A 56 1.07 7.76 13.38
CA CYS A 56 1.98 8.44 12.45
C CYS A 56 2.32 7.60 11.22
N LEU A 57 1.84 6.34 11.19
CA LEU A 57 2.14 5.33 10.15
C LEU A 57 3.63 5.07 9.91
N SER A 58 4.51 5.53 10.81
CA SER A 58 5.95 5.31 10.70
C SER A 58 6.30 3.84 10.93
N VAL A 59 7.25 3.36 10.12
CA VAL A 59 7.62 1.95 9.99
C VAL A 59 8.95 1.72 10.70
N PHE A 60 8.96 0.80 11.67
CA PHE A 60 10.13 0.46 12.47
C PHE A 60 10.59 -0.99 12.24
N CYS A 61 11.91 -1.20 12.31
CA CYS A 61 12.54 -2.52 12.17
C CYS A 61 12.62 -3.31 13.48
N THR A 62 12.33 -2.68 14.62
CA THR A 62 12.30 -3.28 15.96
C THR A 62 11.08 -2.74 16.70
N PHE A 63 10.55 -3.52 17.65
CA PHE A 63 9.48 -3.03 18.52
C PHE A 63 10.01 -1.89 19.39
N THR A 64 9.32 -0.76 19.35
CA THR A 64 9.56 0.38 20.23
C THR A 64 8.24 0.76 20.90
N PRO A 65 8.15 0.85 22.24
CA PRO A 65 6.89 1.19 22.91
C PRO A 65 6.50 2.65 22.68
N ILE A 66 7.48 3.52 22.43
CA ILE A 66 7.29 4.94 22.16
C ILE A 66 7.80 5.21 20.76
N CYS A 67 6.93 5.77 19.91
CA CYS A 67 7.30 6.16 18.56
C CYS A 67 8.27 7.36 18.60
N THR A 68 9.47 7.25 18.04
CA THR A 68 10.46 8.34 18.05
C THR A 68 10.06 9.55 17.20
N THR A 69 9.14 9.39 16.25
CA THR A 69 8.69 10.47 15.34
C THR A 69 7.58 11.32 15.94
N CYS A 70 6.73 10.75 16.81
CA CYS A 70 5.56 11.45 17.34
C CYS A 70 5.31 11.26 18.84
N ASN A 71 6.25 10.60 19.54
CA ASN A 71 6.24 10.39 20.99
C ASN A 71 4.98 9.70 21.55
N ALA A 72 4.18 9.06 20.69
CA ALA A 72 2.96 8.36 21.07
C ALA A 72 3.27 6.90 21.45
N SER A 73 2.56 6.40 22.47
CA SER A 73 2.74 5.06 23.04
C SER A 73 1.91 3.96 22.33
N ASN A 74 1.70 4.07 21.01
CA ASN A 74 0.82 3.17 20.27
C ASN A 74 1.53 2.61 19.04
N VAL A 75 2.40 1.62 19.27
CA VAL A 75 3.07 0.86 18.20
C VAL A 75 2.49 -0.55 18.16
N THR A 76 1.86 -0.87 17.03
CA THR A 76 1.23 -2.19 16.80
C THR A 76 2.02 -2.91 15.72
N SER A 77 2.16 -4.24 15.82
CA SER A 77 2.63 -5.02 14.67
C SER A 77 1.58 -4.93 13.56
N SER A 78 1.98 -4.54 12.34
CA SER A 78 1.04 -4.62 11.23
C SER A 78 0.70 -6.09 11.03
N PRO A 79 -0.59 -6.47 10.87
CA PRO A 79 -0.86 -7.72 10.19
C PRO A 79 -0.21 -7.59 8.82
N THR A 80 0.82 -8.39 8.56
CA THR A 80 1.35 -8.55 7.21
C THR A 80 0.14 -8.82 6.34
N VAL A 81 -0.26 -7.90 5.45
CA VAL A 81 -1.23 -8.24 4.41
C VAL A 81 -0.54 -9.31 3.59
N PRO A 82 -0.89 -10.60 3.73
CA PRO A 82 -0.29 -11.60 2.87
C PRO A 82 -0.79 -11.20 1.50
N CYS A 83 0.14 -10.78 0.65
CA CYS A 83 -0.08 -10.35 -0.73
C CYS A 83 -1.28 -11.11 -1.26
N LEU A 84 -2.45 -10.44 -1.31
CA LEU A 84 -3.78 -11.04 -1.33
C LEU A 84 -3.75 -12.24 -2.24
N ARG A 85 -3.48 -13.42 -1.66
CA ARG A 85 -3.20 -14.62 -2.45
C ARG A 85 -4.50 -14.81 -3.18
N ARG A 86 -4.46 -14.72 -4.50
CA ARG A 86 -5.60 -14.75 -5.41
C ARG A 86 -6.23 -16.15 -5.37
N SER A 87 -6.73 -16.53 -4.20
CA SER A 87 -7.42 -17.76 -3.93
C SER A 87 -8.90 -17.45 -4.08
N ARG A 88 -9.35 -17.79 -5.28
CA ARG A 88 -10.73 -17.91 -5.73
C ARG A 88 -11.69 -18.24 -4.58
N ARG A 89 -12.76 -17.44 -4.44
CA ARG A 89 -13.99 -17.75 -3.71
C ARG A 89 -13.88 -17.96 -2.19
N THR A 90 -13.43 -16.97 -1.43
CA THR A 90 -14.12 -16.66 -0.15
C THR A 90 -14.17 -15.14 0.04
N PRO A 91 -15.34 -14.56 0.36
CA PRO A 91 -15.49 -13.12 0.38
C PRO A 91 -14.88 -12.53 1.67
N TYR A 92 -13.83 -11.74 1.46
CA TYR A 92 -13.20 -10.78 2.37
C TYR A 92 -14.19 -9.92 3.21
N SER A 93 -15.47 -9.85 2.83
CA SER A 93 -16.54 -9.22 3.61
C SER A 93 -16.84 -9.91 4.95
N LYS A 94 -16.60 -11.23 5.09
CA LYS A 94 -16.87 -11.91 6.36
C LYS A 94 -15.88 -11.53 7.47
N TRP A 95 -14.60 -11.31 7.13
CA TRP A 95 -13.60 -10.94 8.15
C TRP A 95 -13.79 -9.51 8.63
N PHE A 96 -14.06 -8.58 7.71
CA PHE A 96 -14.34 -7.18 8.08
C PHE A 96 -15.58 -7.09 8.96
N ASN A 97 -16.65 -7.82 8.63
CA ASN A 97 -17.87 -7.77 9.44
C ASN A 97 -17.72 -8.53 10.78
N ALA A 98 -17.07 -9.70 10.82
CA ALA A 98 -16.88 -10.43 12.08
C ALA A 98 -16.01 -9.66 13.09
N ASN A 99 -14.92 -9.02 12.64
CA ASN A 99 -14.05 -8.27 13.55
C ASN A 99 -14.60 -6.88 13.92
N CYS A 100 -15.29 -6.18 13.01
CA CYS A 100 -15.96 -4.92 13.36
C CYS A 100 -17.21 -5.13 14.24
N VAL A 101 -18.03 -6.13 13.94
CA VAL A 101 -19.26 -6.39 14.72
C VAL A 101 -18.92 -6.96 16.10
N ALA A 102 -17.94 -7.86 16.21
CA ALA A 102 -17.52 -8.38 17.52
C ALA A 102 -16.94 -7.27 18.43
N LYS A 103 -16.32 -6.22 17.85
CA LYS A 103 -15.79 -5.09 18.64
C LYS A 103 -16.83 -4.05 19.04
N LEU A 104 -17.96 -3.95 18.33
CA LEU A 104 -19.05 -3.05 18.72
C LEU A 104 -20.03 -3.67 19.73
N SER A 105 -20.02 -4.99 19.95
CA SER A 105 -20.99 -5.66 20.83
C SER A 105 -20.55 -5.81 22.30
N THR A 106 -19.46 -5.18 22.72
CA THR A 106 -19.03 -5.17 24.14
C THR A 106 -18.93 -3.75 24.68
N ARG A 107 -20.06 -3.04 24.66
CA ARG A 107 -20.49 -2.00 25.62
C ARG A 107 -21.93 -1.60 25.29
#